data_AF-A0A843DZ95-F1
#
_entry.id   AF-A0A843DZ95-F1
#
_cell.length_a   1.000
_cell.length_b   1.000
_cell.length_c   1.000
_cell.angle_alpha   90.00
_cell.angle_beta   90.00
_cell.angle_gamma   90.00
#
_symmetry.space_group_name_H-M   'P 1'
#
loop_
_entity.id
_entity.type
_entity.pdbx_description
1 polymer ?
#
loop_
_entity_poly.entity_id
_entity_poly.type
_entity_poly.pdbx_seq_one_letter_code
_entity_poly.pdbx_strand_id
1 'polypeptide(L)'
;MSSVTVSIIGFTYRPCGPFPCNDERTCGLSECFEKEKLSFAYPALERALAEKYGEKVSLELVSLDKEIPEYVKELVAKEHPPLPIVLVNGELVPVGAISVPKISEYIDIALMKH
;
A
#
# COMPACT_ATOMS: atom_id res chain seq x y z
N MET A 1 -6.78 -5.19 -21.57
CA MET A 1 -7.30 -5.35 -20.20
C MET A 1 -6.53 -4.38 -19.33
N SER A 2 -7.22 -3.38 -18.78
CA SER A 2 -6.58 -2.33 -17.98
C SER A 2 -6.36 -2.87 -16.57
N SER A 3 -5.13 -3.25 -16.25
CA SER A 3 -4.76 -3.63 -14.88
C SER A 3 -4.41 -2.37 -14.08
N VAL A 4 -4.93 -2.27 -12.87
CA VAL A 4 -4.55 -1.21 -11.92
C VAL A 4 -3.26 -1.63 -11.22
N THR A 5 -2.25 -0.77 -11.21
CA THR A 5 -1.01 -1.01 -10.46
C THR A 5 -1.09 -0.26 -9.13
N VAL A 6 -0.85 -0.96 -8.03
CA VAL A 6 -0.73 -0.38 -6.70
C VAL A 6 0.72 -0.50 -6.26
N SER A 7 1.37 0.64 -6.01
CA SER A 7 2.75 0.68 -5.56
C SER A 7 2.80 1.04 -4.09
N ILE A 8 3.40 0.17 -3.28
CA ILE A 8 3.64 0.41 -1.86
C ILE A 8 5.11 0.79 -1.70
N ILE A 9 5.37 1.99 -1.20
CA ILE A 9 6.72 2.53 -1.05
C ILE A 9 7.02 2.71 0.44
N GLY A 10 8.08 2.07 0.92
CA GLY A 10 8.46 2.21 2.32
C GLY A 10 9.65 1.36 2.73
N PHE A 11 9.93 1.38 4.03
CA PHE A 11 11.01 0.60 4.64
C PHE A 11 10.46 -0.69 5.21
N THR A 12 11.13 -1.80 4.93
CA THR A 12 10.61 -3.15 5.20
C THR A 12 10.43 -3.40 6.70
N TYR A 13 11.30 -2.80 7.52
CA TYR A 13 11.32 -2.96 8.98
C TYR A 13 10.55 -1.87 9.74
N ARG A 14 9.95 -0.89 9.04
CA ARG A 14 9.16 0.18 9.66
C ARG A 14 7.68 -0.21 9.78
N PRO A 15 6.94 0.47 10.66
CA PRO A 15 5.51 0.25 10.81
C PRO A 15 4.75 0.37 9.48
N CYS A 16 3.74 -0.47 9.27
CA CYS A 16 2.88 -0.42 8.09
C CYS A 16 1.79 0.68 8.16
N GLY A 17 1.75 1.45 9.25
CA GLY A 17 0.88 2.60 9.44
C GLY A 17 1.24 3.38 10.71
N PRO A 18 0.56 4.51 10.98
CA PRO A 18 0.85 5.38 12.12
C PRO A 18 0.30 4.86 13.45
N PHE A 19 -0.63 3.90 13.41
CA PHE A 19 -1.28 3.33 14.58
C PHE A 19 -0.96 1.84 14.71
N PRO A 20 -0.87 1.31 15.95
CA PRO A 20 -0.70 -0.13 16.17
C PRO A 20 -1.88 -0.91 15.60
N CYS A 21 -1.68 -2.22 15.41
CA CYS A 21 -2.77 -3.11 15.01
C CYS A 21 -3.90 -3.04 16.05
N ASN A 22 -5.14 -2.94 15.59
CA ASN A 22 -6.30 -3.07 16.46
C ASN A 22 -6.88 -4.48 16.40
N ASP A 23 -7.53 -4.90 17.49
CA ASP A 23 -8.13 -6.23 17.61
C ASP A 23 -9.28 -6.45 16.62
N GLU A 24 -9.96 -5.36 16.24
CA GLU A 24 -11.03 -5.35 15.25
C GLU A 24 -10.52 -5.53 13.80
N ARG A 25 -9.20 -5.45 13.59
CA ARG A 25 -8.54 -5.57 12.28
C ARG A 25 -9.17 -4.69 11.22
N THR A 26 -9.41 -3.43 11.56
CA THR A 26 -10.07 -2.48 10.63
C THR A 26 -9.22 -2.19 9.39
N CYS A 27 -7.94 -2.56 9.38
CA CYS A 27 -7.09 -2.56 8.19
C CYS A 27 -7.40 -3.70 7.20
N GLY A 28 -8.23 -4.68 7.57
CA GLY A 28 -8.61 -5.82 6.74
C GLY A 28 -7.54 -6.90 6.60
N LEU A 29 -6.50 -6.87 7.44
CA LEU A 29 -5.38 -7.82 7.41
C LEU A 29 -5.32 -8.63 8.70
N SER A 30 -5.28 -9.96 8.57
CA SER A 30 -5.24 -10.90 9.70
C SER A 30 -3.85 -11.49 9.94
N GLU A 31 -3.08 -11.72 8.88
CA GLU A 31 -1.83 -12.49 8.94
C GLU A 31 -0.62 -11.72 9.50
N CYS A 32 -0.71 -10.40 9.56
CA CYS A 32 0.33 -9.52 10.06
C CYS A 32 0.06 -8.98 11.48
N PHE A 33 -0.97 -9.48 12.16
CA PHE A 33 -1.34 -9.06 13.51
C PHE A 33 -0.16 -9.19 14.48
N GLU A 34 0.02 -8.20 15.37
CA GLU A 34 1.15 -8.02 16.32
C GLU A 34 2.55 -7.88 15.70
N LYS A 35 2.70 -8.01 14.38
CA LYS A 35 4.00 -7.84 13.72
C LYS A 35 4.26 -6.41 13.31
N GLU A 36 3.20 -5.67 12.98
CA GLU A 36 3.15 -4.23 12.65
C GLU A 36 4.12 -3.72 11.56
N LYS A 37 4.96 -4.57 10.98
CA LYS A 37 5.99 -4.19 10.00
C LYS A 37 5.49 -4.34 8.57
N LEU A 38 5.99 -3.47 7.70
CA LEU A 38 5.70 -3.50 6.27
C LEU A 38 6.03 -4.87 5.64
N SER A 39 7.12 -5.52 6.07
CA SER A 39 7.54 -6.86 5.63
C SER A 39 6.47 -7.94 5.78
N PHE A 40 5.57 -7.80 6.76
CA PHE A 40 4.48 -8.74 7.00
C PHE A 40 3.15 -8.23 6.46
N ALA A 41 2.94 -6.92 6.47
CA ALA A 41 1.72 -6.30 5.96
C ALA A 41 1.61 -6.37 4.43
N TYR A 42 2.72 -6.22 3.70
CA TYR A 42 2.75 -6.29 2.24
C TYR A 42 2.24 -7.64 1.69
N PRO A 43 2.79 -8.81 2.08
CA PRO A 43 2.29 -10.09 1.55
C PRO A 43 0.85 -10.40 1.99
N ALA A 44 0.42 -9.89 3.15
CA ALA A 44 -0.99 -10.00 3.57
C ALA A 44 -1.91 -9.15 2.67
N LEU A 45 -1.48 -7.93 2.33
CA LEU A 45 -2.19 -7.05 1.40
C LEU A 45 -2.25 -7.66 0.00
N GLU A 46 -1.16 -8.21 -0.49
CA GLU A 46 -1.07 -8.89 -1.80
C GLU A 46 -2.14 -9.98 -1.93
N ARG A 47 -2.23 -10.87 -0.94
CA ARG A 47 -3.24 -11.94 -0.92
C ARG A 47 -4.65 -11.38 -0.85
N ALA A 48 -4.91 -10.42 0.04
CA ALA A 48 -6.24 -9.84 0.18
C ALA A 48 -6.72 -9.13 -1.10
N LEU A 49 -5.82 -8.43 -1.81
CA LEU A 49 -6.13 -7.79 -3.08
C LEU A 49 -6.29 -8.82 -4.21
N ALA A 50 -5.46 -9.85 -4.26
CA ALA A 50 -5.58 -10.93 -5.23
C ALA A 50 -6.90 -11.70 -5.06
N GLU A 51 -7.32 -11.99 -3.82
CA GLU A 51 -8.62 -12.61 -3.52
C GLU A 51 -9.79 -11.74 -3.98
N LYS A 52 -9.70 -10.42 -3.80
CA LYS A 52 -10.79 -9.49 -4.13
C LYS A 52 -10.86 -9.15 -5.63
N TYR A 53 -9.72 -8.92 -6.28
CA TYR A 53 -9.65 -8.36 -7.64
C TYR A 53 -9.07 -9.30 -8.69
N GLY A 54 -8.43 -10.40 -8.28
CA GLY A 54 -7.73 -11.31 -9.18
C GLY A 54 -6.65 -10.58 -9.99
N GLU A 55 -6.54 -10.89 -11.28
CA GLU A 55 -5.53 -10.34 -12.20
C GLU A 55 -5.79 -8.87 -12.61
N LYS A 56 -6.86 -8.25 -12.13
CA LYS A 56 -7.17 -6.84 -12.45
C LYS A 56 -6.27 -5.86 -11.70
N VAL A 57 -5.59 -6.32 -10.64
CA VAL A 57 -4.72 -5.49 -9.80
C VAL A 57 -3.35 -6.13 -9.70
N SER A 58 -2.31 -5.34 -9.96
CA SER A 58 -0.92 -5.70 -9.68
C SER A 58 -0.46 -4.93 -8.45
N LEU A 59 0.18 -5.61 -7.49
CA LEU A 59 0.78 -4.98 -6.32
C LEU A 59 2.31 -5.04 -6.45
N GLU A 60 2.98 -3.93 -6.18
CA GLU A 60 4.44 -3.88 -6.14
C GLU A 60 4.96 -3.22 -4.86
N LEU A 61 6.10 -3.71 -4.38
CA LEU A 61 6.83 -3.14 -3.24
C LEU A 61 8.08 -2.41 -3.72
N VAL A 62 8.12 -1.11 -3.45
CA VAL A 62 9.32 -0.28 -3.62
C VAL A 62 9.98 -0.14 -2.25
N SER A 63 10.94 -1.02 -1.98
CA SER A 63 11.71 -0.98 -0.73
C SER A 63 12.74 0.15 -0.76
N LEU A 64 12.70 0.99 0.27
CA LEU A 64 13.64 2.10 0.47
C LEU A 64 14.88 1.71 1.29
N ASP A 65 15.02 0.44 1.67
CA ASP A 65 16.06 -0.01 2.60
C ASP A 65 17.49 0.10 2.05
N LYS A 66 17.65 0.03 0.72
CA LYS A 66 18.97 0.05 0.05
C LYS A 66 19.24 1.39 -0.63
N GLU A 67 18.29 1.82 -1.45
CA GLU A 67 18.37 3.04 -2.23
C GLU A 67 16.96 3.65 -2.31
N ILE A 68 16.90 4.97 -2.25
CA ILE A 68 15.65 5.71 -2.44
C ILE A 68 15.62 6.16 -3.91
N PRO A 69 14.68 5.68 -4.74
CA PRO A 69 14.57 6.11 -6.13
C PRO A 69 14.33 7.61 -6.26
N GLU A 70 14.83 8.24 -7.33
CA GLU A 70 14.77 9.70 -7.48
C GLU A 70 13.33 10.23 -7.51
N TYR A 71 12.41 9.54 -8.20
CA TYR A 71 10.99 9.93 -8.22
C TYR A 71 10.35 9.91 -6.81
N VAL A 72 10.83 9.06 -5.90
CA VAL A 72 10.36 9.02 -4.51
C VAL A 72 10.88 10.22 -3.74
N LYS A 73 12.14 10.63 -3.98
CA LYS A 73 12.70 11.84 -3.35
C LYS A 73 11.93 13.09 -3.77
N GLU A 74 11.65 13.23 -5.07
CA GLU A 74 10.86 14.33 -5.62
C GLU A 74 9.45 14.36 -5.02
N LEU A 75 8.79 13.19 -4.94
CA LEU A 75 7.47 13.04 -4.33
C LEU A 75 7.48 13.48 -2.85
N VAL A 76 8.48 13.03 -2.08
CA VAL A 76 8.60 13.39 -0.65
C VAL A 76 8.91 14.86 -0.46
N ALA A 77 9.74 15.45 -1.32
CA ALA A 77 10.09 16.87 -1.25
C ALA A 77 8.90 17.79 -1.57
N LYS A 78 7.96 17.33 -2.41
CA LYS A 78 6.81 18.12 -2.84
C LYS A 78 5.58 17.92 -1.95
N GLU A 79 5.23 16.68 -1.66
CA GLU A 79 3.93 16.32 -1.07
C GLU A 79 4.04 15.93 0.41
N HIS A 80 5.25 15.66 0.92
CA HIS A 80 5.52 15.20 2.29
C HIS A 80 4.57 14.07 2.79
N PRO A 81 4.36 13.00 2.00
CA PRO A 81 3.40 11.97 2.35
C PRO A 81 3.88 11.13 3.56
N PRO A 82 2.95 10.61 4.38
CA PRO A 82 3.29 9.65 5.43
C PRO A 82 3.76 8.33 4.81
N LEU A 83 4.62 7.60 5.54
CA LEU A 83 5.02 6.24 5.19
C LEU A 83 4.08 5.20 5.83
N PRO A 84 3.81 4.07 5.14
CA PRO A 84 4.19 3.79 3.76
C PRO A 84 3.39 4.65 2.77
N ILE A 85 4.05 5.08 1.69
CA ILE A 85 3.42 5.82 0.61
C ILE A 85 2.69 4.81 -0.27
N VAL A 86 1.48 5.15 -0.69
CA VAL A 86 0.66 4.32 -1.57
C VAL A 86 0.39 5.09 -2.85
N LEU A 87 0.72 4.48 -3.98
CA LEU A 87 0.38 4.98 -5.31
C LEU A 87 -0.63 4.03 -5.95
N VAL A 88 -1.60 4.58 -6.68
CA VAL A 88 -2.52 3.82 -7.54
C VAL A 88 -2.36 4.36 -8.96
N ASN A 89 -1.93 3.52 -9.89
CA ASN A 89 -1.52 3.90 -11.25
C ASN A 89 -0.49 5.04 -11.26
N GLY A 90 0.42 5.05 -10.28
CA GLY A 90 1.42 6.12 -10.11
C GLY A 90 0.90 7.41 -9.47
N GLU A 91 -0.40 7.54 -9.21
CA GLU A 91 -0.98 8.69 -8.51
C GLU A 91 -0.94 8.48 -6.99
N LEU A 92 -0.48 9.49 -6.25
CA LEU A 92 -0.44 9.46 -4.79
C LEU A 92 -1.87 9.41 -4.20
N VAL A 93 -2.13 8.42 -3.35
CA VAL A 93 -3.40 8.30 -2.62
C VAL A 93 -3.18 8.52 -1.12
N PRO A 94 -3.98 9.36 -0.45
CA PRO A 94 -3.77 9.75 0.95
C PRO A 94 -4.30 8.70 1.92
N VAL A 95 -3.81 7.47 1.82
CA VAL A 95 -4.19 6.36 2.72
C VAL A 95 -3.38 6.41 4.02
N GLY A 96 -2.06 6.64 3.89
CA GLY A 96 -1.09 6.74 4.98
C GLY A 96 -0.91 5.49 5.83
N ALA A 97 -1.43 4.34 5.39
CA ALA A 97 -1.26 3.05 6.04
C ALA A 97 -1.58 1.91 5.05
N ILE A 98 -1.08 0.70 5.32
CA ILE A 98 -1.55 -0.51 4.64
C ILE A 98 -2.95 -0.85 5.17
N SER A 99 -3.96 -0.68 4.32
CA SER A 99 -5.37 -0.89 4.67
C SER A 99 -6.13 -1.37 3.44
N VAL A 100 -6.62 -2.61 3.48
CA VAL A 100 -7.41 -3.21 2.40
C VAL A 100 -8.66 -2.37 2.08
N PRO A 101 -9.48 -1.94 3.07
CA PRO A 101 -10.67 -1.13 2.78
C PRO A 101 -10.32 0.20 2.10
N LYS A 102 -9.36 0.95 2.65
CA LYS A 102 -9.00 2.27 2.10
C LYS A 102 -8.36 2.16 0.73
N ILE A 103 -7.40 1.24 0.54
CA ILE A 103 -6.74 1.06 -0.77
C ILE A 103 -7.76 0.58 -1.82
N SER A 104 -8.71 -0.27 -1.41
CA SER A 104 -9.79 -0.73 -2.29
C SER A 104 -10.62 0.41 -2.87
N GLU A 105 -10.96 1.43 -2.08
CA GLU A 105 -11.75 2.57 -2.57
C GLU A 105 -11.08 3.24 -3.78
N TYR A 106 -9.75 3.42 -3.72
CA TYR A 106 -8.98 4.02 -4.82
C TYR A 106 -8.81 3.08 -6.01
N ILE A 107 -8.67 1.77 -5.78
CA ILE A 107 -8.67 0.77 -6.86
C ILE A 107 -10.01 0.78 -7.58
N ASP A 108 -11.12 0.75 -6.85
CA ASP A 108 -12.47 0.74 -7.40
C ASP A 108 -12.72 2.00 -8.24
N ILE A 109 -12.30 3.18 -7.76
CA ILE A 109 -12.34 4.43 -8.54
C ILE A 109 -11.50 4.33 -9.82
N ALA A 110 -10.28 3.78 -9.74
CA ALA A 110 -9.41 3.62 -10.90
C ALA A 110 -9.98 2.66 -11.94
N LEU A 111 -10.64 1.59 -11.50
CA LEU A 111 -11.32 0.62 -12.37
C LEU A 111 -12.59 1.20 -13.03
N MET A 112 -13.29 2.15 -12.39
CA MET A 112 -14.48 2.79 -12.96
C MET A 112 -14.16 3.85 -14.03
N LYS A 113 -12.93 4.39 -14.04
CA LYS A 113 -12.48 5.40 -15.02
C LYS A 113 -12.06 4.80 -16.37
N HIS A 114 -12.11 3.47 -16.51
CA HIS A 114 -11.70 2.71 -17.70
C HIS A 114 -12.76 1.68 -18.11
#